data_AF-A0A965VB19-F1
#
_entry.id   AF-A0A965VB19-F1
#
_cell.length_a   1.000
_cell.length_b   1.000
_cell.length_c   1.000
_cell.angle_alpha   90.00
_cell.angle_beta   90.00
_cell.angle_gamma   90.00
#
_symmetry.space_group_name_H-M   'P 1'
#
loop_
_entity.id
_entity.type
_entity.pdbx_description
1 polymer ?
#
loop_
_entity_poly.entity_id
_entity_poly.type
_entity_poly.pdbx_seq_one_letter_code
_entity_poly.pdbx_strand_id
1 'polypeptide(L)'
;MEQVDASAKPELHADQLGNKRLAENIWAMPWQELAVILGQQNILTHRSLNIPHRARALEFLRHCGFDLSRFEHRKQVEQFFGEAIFFIRHCLLSADERERFPVPSDLLALDDPRILFVYASQRMPRRRYLRLWACSILKVMNAISHLEFNGKLRELDSARDQIFNRIRSVVSHNPMGGWRAHTNNLELNLENVEWKEAKTRHSVLLKLIHKPEAMAEEVFDYLGVRFVVNQPQDIARLLRILIESDIIIPHQVLNLRTRNSLLNLKGAQRQLDLAYDLLQTGT
;
A
#
# COMPACT_ATOMS: atom_id res chain seq x y z
N MET A 1 69.66 -33.19 32.84
CA MET A 1 69.94 -31.91 32.15
C MET A 1 69.50 -32.09 30.71
N GLU A 2 68.19 -32.15 30.44
CA GLU A 2 67.29 -30.99 30.33
C GLU A 2 67.84 -29.93 29.39
N GLN A 3 67.27 -29.86 28.18
CA GLN A 3 66.44 -28.72 27.81
C GLN A 3 65.56 -29.09 26.59
N VAL A 4 64.26 -29.11 26.88
CA VAL A 4 63.16 -29.22 25.92
C VAL A 4 62.95 -27.82 25.34
N ASP A 5 63.05 -27.70 24.01
CA ASP A 5 62.76 -26.47 23.29
C ASP A 5 61.23 -26.28 23.20
N ALA A 6 60.67 -25.65 24.23
CA ALA A 6 59.27 -25.29 24.33
C ALA A 6 59.09 -23.80 24.03
N SER A 7 58.88 -23.44 22.76
CA SER A 7 58.45 -22.08 22.39
C SER A 7 57.56 -22.02 21.15
N ALA A 8 56.58 -22.92 21.03
CA ALA A 8 55.43 -22.70 20.17
C ALA A 8 54.29 -22.07 21.01
N LYS A 9 54.25 -20.73 21.09
CA LYS A 9 53.08 -20.00 21.60
C LYS A 9 52.00 -19.96 20.51
N PRO A 10 50.77 -20.45 20.74
CA PRO A 10 49.65 -20.18 19.86
C PRO A 10 48.99 -18.87 20.33
N GLU A 11 49.51 -17.72 19.91
CA GLU A 11 48.76 -16.46 20.01
C GLU A 11 47.77 -16.35 18.84
N LEU A 12 46.76 -17.24 18.85
CA LEU A 12 45.52 -17.00 18.13
C LEU A 12 44.78 -15.88 18.88
N HIS A 13 44.98 -14.65 18.39
CA HIS A 13 44.33 -13.42 18.85
C HIS A 13 42.88 -13.68 19.30
N ALA A 14 42.58 -13.42 20.57
CA ALA A 14 41.23 -13.54 21.16
C ALA A 14 40.16 -12.79 20.34
N ASP A 15 40.55 -11.78 19.57
CA ASP A 15 39.73 -11.00 18.65
C ASP A 15 39.23 -11.83 17.45
N GLN A 16 40.04 -12.76 16.96
CA GLN A 16 39.65 -13.69 15.89
C GLN A 16 38.71 -14.79 16.41
N LEU A 17 38.90 -15.25 17.65
CA LEU A 17 38.02 -16.24 18.29
C LEU A 17 36.64 -15.63 18.64
N GLY A 18 36.61 -14.38 19.11
CA GLY A 18 35.39 -13.64 19.38
C GLY A 18 34.56 -13.39 18.11
N ASN A 19 35.22 -13.01 17.01
CA ASN A 19 34.57 -12.84 15.72
C ASN A 19 34.06 -14.16 15.13
N LYS A 20 34.76 -15.28 15.35
CA LYS A 20 34.30 -16.62 14.92
C LYS A 20 33.05 -17.06 15.69
N ARG A 21 33.02 -16.88 17.01
CA ARG A 21 31.87 -17.19 17.86
C ARG A 21 30.65 -16.30 17.57
N LEU A 22 30.88 -15.04 17.20
CA LEU A 22 29.81 -14.16 16.73
C LEU A 22 29.29 -14.58 15.34
N ALA A 23 30.16 -14.99 14.42
CA ALA A 23 29.75 -15.47 13.10
C ALA A 23 29.00 -16.83 13.15
N GLU A 24 29.32 -17.69 14.12
CA GLU A 24 28.64 -18.97 14.38
C GLU A 24 27.36 -18.81 15.22
N ASN A 25 27.08 -17.60 15.70
CA ASN A 25 25.86 -17.32 16.46
C ASN A 25 24.67 -17.22 15.49
N ILE A 26 23.66 -18.08 15.71
CA ILE A 26 22.40 -18.09 14.93
C ILE A 26 21.73 -16.70 14.93
N TRP A 27 21.97 -15.88 15.94
CA TRP A 27 21.44 -14.53 16.07
C TRP A 27 22.27 -13.43 15.39
N ALA A 28 23.38 -13.76 14.72
CA ALA A 28 24.21 -12.80 13.99
C ALA A 28 23.59 -12.41 12.64
N MET A 29 22.33 -12.00 12.67
CA MET A 29 21.59 -11.50 11.52
C MET A 29 21.13 -10.06 11.74
N PRO A 30 20.84 -9.29 10.68
CA PRO A 30 20.35 -7.93 10.82
C PRO A 30 18.97 -7.93 11.49
N TRP A 31 18.91 -7.51 12.77
CA TRP A 31 17.68 -7.57 13.57
C TRP A 31 16.50 -6.81 12.95
N GLN A 32 16.78 -5.76 12.18
CA GLN A 32 15.76 -5.03 11.43
C GLN A 32 15.08 -5.92 10.38
N GLU A 33 15.86 -6.67 9.60
CA GLU A 33 15.32 -7.59 8.59
C GLU A 33 14.54 -8.73 9.25
N LEU A 34 15.07 -9.29 10.34
CA LEU A 34 14.37 -10.31 11.11
C LEU A 34 13.04 -9.79 11.68
N ALA A 35 13.01 -8.58 12.23
CA ALA A 35 11.79 -7.97 12.75
C ALA A 35 10.73 -7.77 11.66
N VAL A 36 11.12 -7.48 10.41
CA VAL A 36 10.18 -7.42 9.28
C VAL A 36 9.67 -8.80 8.92
N ILE A 37 10.56 -9.79 8.80
CA ILE A 37 10.19 -11.18 8.45
C ILE A 37 9.23 -11.76 9.50
N LEU A 38 9.44 -11.45 10.76
CA LEU A 38 8.59 -11.88 11.88
C LEU A 38 7.33 -11.00 12.06
N GLY A 39 7.07 -10.04 11.17
CA GLY A 39 5.89 -9.18 11.22
C GLY A 39 5.86 -8.18 12.37
N GLN A 40 6.98 -7.97 13.07
CA GLN A 40 7.10 -7.02 14.18
C GLN A 40 7.31 -5.58 13.71
N GLN A 41 7.87 -5.39 12.51
CA GLN A 41 8.12 -4.08 11.91
C GLN A 41 7.74 -4.08 10.44
N ASN A 42 7.56 -2.88 9.90
CA ASN A 42 7.29 -2.70 8.48
C ASN A 42 8.52 -2.16 7.75
N ILE A 43 8.82 -2.69 6.56
CA ILE A 43 9.97 -2.26 5.76
C ILE A 43 9.94 -0.76 5.43
N LEU A 44 8.75 -0.16 5.32
CA LEU A 44 8.58 1.26 5.04
C LEU A 44 8.94 2.16 6.24
N THR A 45 9.10 1.63 7.45
CA THR A 45 9.57 2.40 8.61
C THR A 45 11.09 2.37 8.77
N HIS A 46 11.79 1.49 8.03
CA HIS A 46 13.24 1.34 8.12
C HIS A 46 14.01 2.55 7.61
N ARG A 47 15.13 2.88 8.26
CA ARG A 47 15.96 4.07 7.94
C ARG A 47 17.35 3.71 7.40
N SER A 48 17.57 2.42 7.14
CA SER A 48 18.80 1.86 6.62
C SER A 48 18.53 0.50 5.99
N LEU A 49 19.39 0.10 5.06
CA LEU A 49 19.47 -1.25 4.50
C LEU A 49 20.82 -1.89 4.85
N ASN A 50 20.96 -3.17 4.54
CA ASN A 50 22.22 -3.91 4.70
C ASN A 50 22.73 -4.45 3.34
N ILE A 51 22.84 -3.56 2.35
CA ILE A 51 23.36 -3.86 1.01
C ILE A 51 24.56 -2.92 0.75
N PRO A 52 25.73 -3.21 1.35
CA PRO A 52 26.80 -2.23 1.46
C PRO A 52 27.61 -2.02 0.17
N HIS A 53 27.47 -2.88 -0.84
CA HIS A 53 28.27 -2.80 -2.07
C HIS A 53 27.46 -3.15 -3.32
N ARG A 54 27.93 -2.66 -4.47
CA ARG A 54 27.22 -2.73 -5.75
C ARG A 54 26.93 -4.16 -6.22
N ALA A 55 27.87 -5.10 -5.99
CA ALA A 55 27.66 -6.50 -6.39
C ALA A 55 26.47 -7.12 -5.65
N ARG A 56 26.31 -6.84 -4.35
CA ARG A 56 25.15 -7.29 -3.59
C ARG A 56 23.87 -6.61 -4.02
N ALA A 57 23.91 -5.34 -4.39
CA ALA A 57 22.74 -4.63 -4.95
C ALA A 57 22.28 -5.25 -6.28
N LEU A 58 23.22 -5.63 -7.15
CA LEU A 58 22.92 -6.33 -8.40
C LEU A 58 22.26 -7.69 -8.14
N GLU A 59 22.80 -8.47 -7.21
CA GLU A 59 22.25 -9.77 -6.84
C GLU A 59 20.85 -9.63 -6.22
N PHE A 60 20.67 -8.65 -5.33
CA PHE A 60 19.36 -8.32 -4.74
C PHE A 60 18.32 -8.00 -5.81
N LEU A 61 18.64 -7.10 -6.74
CA LEU A 61 17.75 -6.75 -7.84
C LEU A 61 17.42 -7.95 -8.72
N ARG A 62 18.40 -8.81 -9.00
CA ARG A 62 18.18 -10.05 -9.74
C ARG A 62 17.19 -10.98 -9.03
N HIS A 63 17.29 -11.13 -7.70
CA HIS A 63 16.32 -11.89 -6.91
C HIS A 63 14.94 -11.26 -6.86
N CYS A 64 14.84 -9.93 -6.97
CA CYS A 64 13.58 -9.22 -7.15
C CYS A 64 13.02 -9.32 -8.58
N GLY A 65 13.66 -10.05 -9.49
CA GLY A 65 13.22 -10.22 -10.88
C GLY A 65 13.85 -9.25 -11.89
N PHE A 66 14.71 -8.34 -11.46
CA PHE A 66 15.37 -7.36 -12.33
C PHE A 66 16.77 -7.83 -12.74
N ASP A 67 16.85 -8.48 -13.90
CA ASP A 67 18.14 -8.76 -14.55
C ASP A 67 18.68 -7.53 -15.31
N LEU A 68 19.60 -6.81 -14.69
CA LEU A 68 20.23 -5.61 -15.26
C LEU A 68 21.22 -5.90 -16.41
N SER A 69 21.45 -7.15 -16.79
CA SER A 69 22.13 -7.44 -18.07
C SER A 69 21.21 -7.08 -19.26
N ARG A 70 19.89 -7.14 -19.06
CA ARG A 70 18.87 -6.79 -20.06
C ARG A 70 18.61 -5.29 -20.06
N PHE A 71 18.58 -4.70 -21.26
CA PHE A 71 18.31 -3.28 -21.44
C PHE A 71 16.95 -2.84 -20.89
N GLU A 72 15.91 -3.66 -21.10
CA GLU A 72 14.54 -3.40 -20.65
C GLU A 72 14.46 -3.20 -19.13
N HIS A 73 15.07 -4.12 -18.36
CA HIS A 73 15.07 -4.04 -16.90
C HIS A 73 15.91 -2.87 -16.39
N ARG A 74 17.03 -2.54 -17.05
CA ARG A 74 17.81 -1.34 -16.72
C ARG A 74 16.96 -0.08 -16.88
N LYS A 75 16.29 0.05 -18.03
CA LYS A 75 15.40 1.18 -18.30
C LYS A 75 14.24 1.26 -17.33
N GLN A 76 13.67 0.11 -16.94
CA GLN A 76 12.59 0.07 -15.96
C GLN A 76 13.04 0.56 -14.57
N VAL A 77 14.21 0.12 -14.10
CA VAL A 77 14.76 0.58 -12.81
C VAL A 77 15.11 2.09 -12.85
N GLU A 78 15.66 2.57 -13.96
CA GLU A 78 15.90 4.01 -14.20
C GLU A 78 14.58 4.80 -14.19
N GLN A 79 13.53 4.27 -14.82
CA GLN A 79 12.20 4.89 -14.84
C GLN A 79 11.60 4.96 -13.43
N PHE A 80 11.68 3.88 -12.65
CA PHE A 80 11.21 3.87 -11.26
C PHE A 80 11.95 4.89 -10.41
N PHE A 81 13.26 5.05 -10.63
CA PHE A 81 14.06 6.04 -9.94
C PHE A 81 13.62 7.47 -10.27
N GLY A 82 13.46 7.79 -11.56
CA GLY A 82 12.98 9.10 -12.01
C GLY A 82 11.57 9.42 -11.50
N GLU A 83 10.65 8.46 -11.60
CA GLU A 83 9.28 8.60 -11.09
C GLU A 83 9.28 8.76 -9.57
N ALA A 84 10.11 8.04 -8.83
CA ALA A 84 10.22 8.17 -7.38
C ALA A 84 10.70 9.55 -6.94
N ILE A 85 11.73 10.10 -7.61
CA ILE A 85 12.20 11.47 -7.34
C ILE A 85 11.08 12.48 -7.64
N PHE A 86 10.45 12.35 -8.81
CA PHE A 86 9.36 13.23 -9.21
C PHE A 86 8.22 13.20 -8.18
N PHE A 87 7.80 12.00 -7.78
CA PHE A 87 6.72 11.80 -6.81
C PHE A 87 7.07 12.40 -5.45
N ILE A 88 8.27 12.15 -4.90
CA ILE A 88 8.63 12.74 -3.62
C ILE A 88 8.60 14.28 -3.71
N ARG A 89 9.21 14.86 -4.74
CA ARG A 89 9.31 16.31 -4.87
C ARG A 89 7.97 16.97 -5.12
N HIS A 90 7.17 16.45 -6.04
CA HIS A 90 5.99 17.16 -6.57
C HIS A 90 4.67 16.66 -5.98
N CYS A 91 4.66 15.51 -5.31
CA CYS A 91 3.45 14.90 -4.76
C CYS A 91 3.46 14.84 -3.24
N LEU A 92 4.61 14.58 -2.60
CA LEU A 92 4.69 14.47 -1.15
C LEU A 92 5.04 15.78 -0.45
N LEU A 93 5.89 16.61 -1.07
CA LEU A 93 6.37 17.86 -0.49
C LEU A 93 5.61 19.06 -1.03
N SER A 94 5.24 19.98 -0.13
CA SER A 94 4.78 21.32 -0.50
C SER A 94 5.89 22.16 -1.15
N ALA A 95 5.56 23.35 -1.66
CA ALA A 95 6.55 24.27 -2.22
C ALA A 95 7.65 24.62 -1.19
N ASP A 96 7.25 25.02 0.02
CA ASP A 96 8.18 25.38 1.09
C ASP A 96 9.05 24.19 1.55
N GLU A 97 8.46 22.99 1.62
CA GLU A 97 9.20 21.78 2.01
C GLU A 97 10.22 21.35 0.96
N ARG A 98 9.93 21.56 -0.34
CA ARG A 98 10.91 21.29 -1.40
C ARG A 98 12.16 22.15 -1.27
N GLU A 99 12.03 23.40 -0.82
CA GLU A 99 13.16 24.29 -0.59
C GLU A 99 13.93 23.92 0.68
N ARG A 100 13.22 23.54 1.75
CA ARG A 100 13.83 23.13 3.02
C ARG A 100 14.52 21.77 2.94
N PHE A 101 14.00 20.86 2.12
CA PHE A 101 14.50 19.49 1.96
C PHE A 101 14.88 19.25 0.48
N PRO A 102 15.95 19.87 -0.02
CA PRO A 102 16.39 19.65 -1.39
C PRO A 102 16.96 18.24 -1.54
N VAL A 103 16.66 17.59 -2.67
CA VAL A 103 17.28 16.31 -3.02
C VAL A 103 18.80 16.51 -3.14
N PRO A 104 19.64 15.70 -2.47
CA PRO A 104 21.09 15.80 -2.60
C PRO A 104 21.54 15.75 -4.06
N SER A 105 22.46 16.64 -4.45
CA SER A 105 23.04 16.67 -5.80
C SER A 105 23.68 15.34 -6.20
N ASP A 106 24.33 14.67 -5.23
CA ASP A 106 24.88 13.31 -5.37
C ASP A 106 23.85 12.30 -5.89
N LEU A 107 22.55 12.48 -5.55
CA LEU A 107 21.47 11.60 -6.00
C LEU A 107 20.91 12.02 -7.37
N LEU A 108 20.83 13.32 -7.63
CA LEU A 108 20.34 13.83 -8.91
C LEU A 108 21.29 13.53 -10.07
N ALA A 109 22.59 13.44 -9.80
CA ALA A 109 23.63 13.13 -10.77
C ALA A 109 23.94 11.62 -10.89
N LEU A 110 23.07 10.74 -10.35
CA LEU A 110 23.29 9.29 -10.45
C LEU A 110 22.99 8.76 -11.84
N ASP A 111 24.02 8.23 -12.50
CA ASP A 111 23.86 7.44 -13.73
C ASP A 111 23.36 6.02 -13.47
N ASP A 112 23.60 5.50 -12.26
CA ASP A 112 23.31 4.12 -11.87
C ASP A 112 22.50 4.05 -10.57
N PRO A 113 21.18 3.76 -10.64
CA PRO A 113 20.31 3.66 -9.47
C PRO A 113 20.74 2.59 -8.44
N ARG A 114 21.59 1.62 -8.81
CA ARG A 114 22.11 0.62 -7.85
C ARG A 114 22.88 1.27 -6.70
N ILE A 115 23.45 2.45 -6.93
CA ILE A 115 24.20 3.21 -5.92
C ILE A 115 23.30 3.61 -4.74
N LEU A 116 21.98 3.73 -4.95
CA LEU A 116 21.02 4.02 -3.88
C LEU A 116 21.08 2.98 -2.76
N PHE A 117 21.22 1.69 -3.09
CA PHE A 117 21.34 0.62 -2.09
C PHE A 117 22.58 0.79 -1.21
N VAL A 118 23.69 1.21 -1.83
CA VAL A 118 24.94 1.49 -1.12
C VAL A 118 24.77 2.69 -0.18
N TYR A 119 24.19 3.79 -0.67
CA TYR A 119 23.93 4.99 0.14
C TYR A 119 22.93 4.71 1.28
N ALA A 120 21.89 3.92 1.03
CA ALA A 120 20.94 3.48 2.04
C ALA A 120 21.58 2.61 3.14
N SER A 121 22.73 2.01 2.87
CA SER A 121 23.46 1.13 3.81
C SER A 121 24.57 1.85 4.59
N GLN A 122 24.89 3.11 4.27
CA GLN A 122 25.97 3.86 4.93
C GLN A 122 25.62 4.25 6.37
N ARG A 123 26.37 3.79 7.38
CA ARG A 123 26.08 4.11 8.79
C ARG A 123 26.74 5.41 9.30
N MET A 124 27.57 6.07 8.49
CA MET A 124 28.29 7.28 8.88
C MET A 124 27.34 8.45 9.21
N PRO A 125 27.46 9.10 10.39
CA PRO A 125 26.58 10.21 10.79
C PRO A 125 26.56 11.38 9.80
N ARG A 126 27.72 11.74 9.24
CA ARG A 126 27.85 12.82 8.23
C ARG A 126 27.09 12.54 6.94
N ARG A 127 26.81 11.28 6.61
CA ARG A 127 26.05 10.86 5.42
C ARG A 127 24.60 10.52 5.73
N ARG A 128 24.12 10.85 6.95
CA ARG A 128 22.74 10.55 7.39
C ARG A 128 21.69 11.12 6.45
N TYR A 129 21.85 12.37 6.00
CA TYR A 129 20.90 13.01 5.09
C TYR A 129 20.79 12.26 3.76
N LEU A 130 21.94 11.95 3.16
CA LEU A 130 22.04 11.15 1.92
C LEU A 130 21.41 9.76 2.09
N ARG A 131 21.70 9.08 3.22
CA ARG A 131 21.11 7.76 3.53
C ARG A 131 19.60 7.83 3.60
N LEU A 132 19.04 8.82 4.32
CA LEU A 132 17.60 8.95 4.49
C LEU A 132 16.91 9.20 3.15
N TRP A 133 17.49 10.05 2.30
CA TRP A 133 16.98 10.26 0.94
C TRP A 133 17.04 9.00 0.09
N ALA A 134 18.17 8.27 0.09
CA ALA A 134 18.30 7.01 -0.64
C ALA A 134 17.24 5.99 -0.17
N CYS A 135 17.02 5.87 1.14
CA CYS A 135 15.98 5.00 1.68
C CYS A 135 14.57 5.45 1.26
N SER A 136 14.28 6.75 1.31
CA SER A 136 12.97 7.28 0.88
C SER A 136 12.69 7.00 -0.59
N ILE A 137 13.68 7.23 -1.47
CA ILE A 137 13.56 6.94 -2.90
C ILE A 137 13.33 5.45 -3.13
N LEU A 138 14.11 4.56 -2.50
CA LEU A 138 13.95 3.11 -2.64
C LEU A 138 12.57 2.61 -2.19
N LYS A 139 11.98 3.21 -1.15
CA LYS A 139 10.61 2.87 -0.71
C LYS A 139 9.56 3.26 -1.74
N VAL A 140 9.69 4.43 -2.34
CA VAL A 140 8.78 4.88 -3.40
C VAL A 140 8.97 4.02 -4.65
N MET A 141 10.20 3.70 -5.04
CA MET A 141 10.50 2.76 -6.12
C MET A 141 9.86 1.39 -5.87
N ASN A 142 9.94 0.87 -4.63
CA ASN A 142 9.29 -0.39 -4.26
C ASN A 142 7.78 -0.32 -4.44
N ALA A 143 7.13 0.75 -3.96
CA ALA A 143 5.69 0.94 -4.10
C ALA A 143 5.26 1.09 -5.57
N ILE A 144 6.04 1.79 -6.41
CA ILE A 144 5.83 1.88 -7.86
C ILE A 144 5.93 0.50 -8.50
N SER A 145 6.98 -0.27 -8.16
CA SER A 145 7.18 -1.63 -8.68
C SER A 145 5.99 -2.53 -8.35
N HIS A 146 5.49 -2.51 -7.11
CA HIS A 146 4.30 -3.29 -6.74
C HIS A 146 3.06 -2.85 -7.52
N LEU A 147 2.92 -1.55 -7.81
CA LEU A 147 1.79 -1.05 -8.58
C LEU A 147 1.85 -1.49 -10.05
N GLU A 148 3.02 -1.42 -10.67
CA GLU A 148 3.26 -1.82 -12.07
C GLU A 148 2.96 -3.31 -12.32
N PHE A 149 3.38 -4.16 -11.39
CA PHE A 149 3.19 -5.60 -11.53
C PHE A 149 1.84 -6.10 -10.98
N ASN A 150 0.95 -5.19 -10.54
CA ASN A 150 -0.38 -5.57 -10.11
C ASN A 150 -1.28 -5.89 -11.32
N GLY A 151 -1.49 -7.19 -11.56
CA GLY A 151 -2.32 -7.68 -12.65
C GLY A 151 -3.76 -7.16 -12.63
N LYS A 152 -4.33 -6.84 -11.45
CA LYS A 152 -5.72 -6.36 -11.31
C LYS A 152 -5.96 -5.04 -12.06
N LEU A 153 -4.94 -4.21 -12.22
CA LEU A 153 -5.07 -2.94 -12.94
C LEU A 153 -5.30 -3.13 -14.44
N ARG A 154 -4.85 -4.25 -15.03
CA ARG A 154 -5.01 -4.53 -16.45
C ARG A 154 -6.46 -4.80 -16.84
N GLU A 155 -7.23 -5.35 -15.91
CA GLU A 155 -8.64 -5.72 -16.11
C GLU A 155 -9.61 -4.65 -15.59
N LEU A 156 -9.07 -3.55 -15.02
CA LEU A 156 -9.87 -2.56 -14.31
C LEU A 156 -10.91 -1.89 -15.21
N ASP A 157 -10.58 -1.60 -16.47
CA ASP A 157 -11.52 -1.00 -17.41
C ASP A 157 -12.71 -1.92 -17.70
N SER A 158 -12.46 -3.22 -17.93
CA SER A 158 -13.52 -4.20 -18.14
C SER A 158 -14.39 -4.37 -16.89
N ALA A 159 -13.76 -4.43 -15.71
CA ALA A 159 -14.47 -4.54 -14.44
C ALA A 159 -15.32 -3.28 -14.16
N ARG A 160 -14.79 -2.09 -14.47
CA ARG A 160 -15.49 -0.81 -14.34
C ARG A 160 -16.79 -0.82 -15.13
N ASP A 161 -16.70 -1.18 -16.41
CA ASP A 161 -17.86 -1.13 -17.30
C ASP A 161 -18.93 -2.13 -16.84
N GLN A 162 -18.53 -3.35 -16.47
CA GLN A 162 -19.45 -4.35 -15.94
C GLN A 162 -20.15 -3.89 -14.65
N ILE A 163 -19.40 -3.37 -13.68
CA ILE A 163 -19.94 -2.94 -12.40
C ILE A 163 -20.84 -1.72 -12.57
N PHE A 164 -20.38 -0.69 -13.28
CA PHE A 164 -21.14 0.55 -13.42
C PHE A 164 -22.37 0.39 -14.30
N ASN A 165 -22.32 -0.40 -15.38
CA ASN A 165 -23.50 -0.64 -16.19
C ASN A 165 -24.61 -1.31 -15.37
N ARG A 166 -24.25 -2.23 -14.46
CA ARG A 166 -25.21 -2.83 -13.53
C ARG A 166 -25.82 -1.79 -12.59
N ILE A 167 -25.03 -0.89 -12.03
CA ILE A 167 -25.55 0.17 -11.14
C ILE A 167 -26.40 1.18 -11.92
N ARG A 168 -25.98 1.58 -13.13
CA ARG A 168 -26.74 2.49 -14.02
C ARG A 168 -28.08 1.90 -14.46
N SER A 169 -28.23 0.57 -14.47
CA SER A 169 -29.51 -0.08 -14.79
C SER A 169 -30.61 0.21 -13.76
N VAL A 170 -30.24 0.49 -12.50
CA VAL A 170 -31.19 0.79 -11.42
C VAL A 170 -31.15 2.25 -10.99
N VAL A 171 -30.07 2.96 -11.30
CA VAL A 171 -29.88 4.37 -10.96
C VAL A 171 -29.87 5.22 -12.22
N SER A 172 -30.94 6.00 -12.41
CA SER A 172 -31.14 6.87 -13.56
C SER A 172 -31.16 8.34 -13.15
N HIS A 173 -30.72 9.21 -14.06
CA HIS A 173 -30.83 10.65 -13.90
C HIS A 173 -32.23 11.11 -14.35
N ASN A 174 -32.92 11.89 -13.53
CA ASN A 174 -34.25 12.40 -13.83
C ASN A 174 -34.16 13.63 -14.76
N PRO A 175 -34.98 13.73 -15.82
CA PRO A 175 -35.10 14.94 -16.64
C PRO A 175 -35.38 16.24 -15.86
N MET A 176 -36.06 16.16 -14.72
CA MET A 176 -36.38 17.31 -13.87
C MET A 176 -35.26 17.72 -12.91
N GLY A 177 -34.08 17.09 -13.01
CA GLY A 177 -32.96 17.25 -12.09
C GLY A 177 -32.99 16.22 -10.96
N GLY A 178 -31.80 15.76 -10.56
CA GLY A 178 -31.60 14.78 -9.49
C GLY A 178 -31.52 13.34 -9.98
N TRP A 179 -31.26 12.45 -9.03
CA TRP A 179 -31.03 11.03 -9.28
C TRP A 179 -32.15 10.19 -8.71
N ARG A 180 -32.40 9.03 -9.32
CA ARG A 180 -33.43 8.09 -8.88
C ARG A 180 -32.89 6.67 -8.90
N ALA A 181 -33.00 5.99 -7.77
CA ALA A 181 -32.78 4.55 -7.68
C ALA A 181 -34.14 3.84 -7.69
N HIS A 182 -34.29 2.78 -8.48
CA HIS A 182 -35.56 2.08 -8.61
C HIS A 182 -35.40 0.58 -8.83
N THR A 183 -36.41 -0.16 -8.41
CA THR A 183 -36.71 -1.55 -8.73
C THR A 183 -38.19 -1.65 -9.11
N ASN A 184 -38.67 -2.86 -9.41
CA ASN A 184 -40.09 -3.08 -9.70
C ASN A 184 -41.02 -2.66 -8.54
N ASN A 185 -40.54 -2.66 -7.30
CA ASN A 185 -41.38 -2.48 -6.10
C ASN A 185 -41.02 -1.24 -5.27
N LEU A 186 -39.86 -0.63 -5.51
CA LEU A 186 -39.31 0.45 -4.69
C LEU A 186 -38.70 1.53 -5.58
N GLU A 187 -38.95 2.77 -5.20
CA GLU A 187 -38.37 3.94 -5.84
C GLU A 187 -37.84 4.88 -4.76
N LEU A 188 -36.68 5.46 -5.01
CA LEU A 188 -36.03 6.40 -4.12
C LEU A 188 -35.36 7.53 -4.91
N ASN A 189 -35.70 8.78 -4.55
CA ASN A 189 -34.97 9.94 -5.04
C ASN A 189 -33.69 10.13 -4.24
N LEU A 190 -32.59 10.28 -4.97
CA LEU A 190 -31.25 10.53 -4.46
C LEU A 190 -30.89 12.00 -4.74
N GLU A 191 -30.22 12.62 -3.77
CA GLU A 191 -29.72 13.99 -3.90
C GLU A 191 -28.58 14.05 -4.92
N ASN A 192 -27.63 13.11 -4.81
CA ASN A 192 -26.49 13.03 -5.71
C ASN A 192 -25.95 11.61 -5.84
N VAL A 193 -25.30 11.33 -6.96
CA VAL A 193 -24.55 10.10 -7.21
C VAL A 193 -23.20 10.45 -7.78
N GLU A 194 -22.15 10.19 -7.00
CA GLU A 194 -20.76 10.44 -7.41
C GLU A 194 -20.13 9.12 -7.86
N TRP A 195 -19.68 9.08 -9.11
CA TRP A 195 -18.97 7.95 -9.69
C TRP A 195 -17.47 8.15 -9.51
N LYS A 196 -16.80 7.22 -8.83
CA LYS A 196 -15.34 7.17 -8.70
C LYS A 196 -14.83 6.13 -9.67
N GLU A 197 -14.62 6.57 -10.91
CA GLU A 197 -14.45 5.67 -12.05
C GLU A 197 -13.12 4.93 -12.10
N ALA A 198 -12.07 5.57 -11.59
CA ALA A 198 -10.81 4.91 -11.32
C ALA A 198 -10.05 5.76 -10.33
N LYS A 199 -9.46 5.11 -9.33
CA LYS A 199 -8.45 5.76 -8.51
C LYS A 199 -7.22 6.02 -9.36
N THR A 200 -6.74 7.26 -9.39
CA THR A 200 -5.54 7.60 -10.15
C THR A 200 -4.34 6.81 -9.62
N ARG A 201 -3.41 6.44 -10.52
CA ARG A 201 -2.12 5.81 -10.17
C ARG A 201 -1.45 6.51 -8.98
N HIS A 202 -1.45 7.84 -9.02
CA HIS A 202 -0.94 8.70 -7.95
C HIS A 202 -1.64 8.46 -6.60
N SER A 203 -2.98 8.46 -6.56
CA SER A 203 -3.72 8.23 -5.31
C SER A 203 -3.56 6.80 -4.77
N VAL A 204 -3.33 5.82 -5.64
CA VAL A 204 -3.00 4.44 -5.24
C VAL A 204 -1.61 4.41 -4.62
N LEU A 205 -0.61 4.99 -5.29
CA LEU A 205 0.77 5.06 -4.81
C LEU A 205 0.86 5.78 -3.45
N LEU A 206 0.17 6.90 -3.30
CA LEU A 206 0.10 7.64 -2.03
C LEU A 206 -0.50 6.77 -0.90
N LYS A 207 -1.54 5.99 -1.22
CA LYS A 207 -2.17 5.08 -0.26
C LYS A 207 -1.23 3.97 0.18
N LEU A 208 -0.44 3.39 -0.74
CA LEU A 208 0.56 2.35 -0.44
C LEU A 208 1.69 2.87 0.45
N ILE A 209 2.12 4.11 0.23
CA ILE A 209 3.19 4.72 1.04
C ILE A 209 2.68 5.12 2.43
N HIS A 210 1.45 5.61 2.53
CA HIS A 210 0.87 6.09 3.80
C HIS A 210 0.39 4.95 4.72
N LYS A 211 -0.03 3.81 4.16
CA LYS A 211 -0.46 2.64 4.93
C LYS A 211 0.53 1.53 4.72
N PRO A 212 1.56 1.43 5.57
CA PRO A 212 2.70 0.61 5.25
C PRO A 212 2.36 -0.89 5.25
N GLU A 213 1.29 -1.30 5.96
CA GLU A 213 0.76 -2.67 5.91
C GLU A 213 -0.02 -2.99 4.62
N ALA A 214 -0.41 -1.98 3.84
CA ALA A 214 -1.25 -2.19 2.67
C ALA A 214 -0.44 -2.74 1.50
N MET A 215 -0.78 -3.94 1.05
CA MET A 215 -0.30 -4.44 -0.23
C MET A 215 -1.12 -3.85 -1.40
N ALA A 216 -0.53 -3.80 -2.60
CA ALA A 216 -1.23 -3.30 -3.79
C ALA A 216 -2.52 -4.08 -4.07
N GLU A 217 -2.51 -5.37 -3.73
CA GLU A 217 -3.63 -6.30 -3.85
C GLU A 217 -4.78 -5.98 -2.88
N GLU A 218 -4.50 -5.24 -1.80
CA GLU A 218 -5.45 -4.86 -0.73
C GLU A 218 -6.04 -3.45 -0.92
N VAL A 219 -5.82 -2.84 -2.08
CA VAL A 219 -6.52 -1.63 -2.47
C VAL A 219 -7.89 -2.02 -3.01
N PHE A 220 -8.93 -1.84 -2.19
CA PHE A 220 -10.31 -2.22 -2.55
C PHE A 220 -11.14 -1.07 -3.15
N ASP A 221 -10.60 0.15 -3.14
CA ASP A 221 -11.30 1.38 -3.56
C ASP A 221 -10.82 1.88 -4.93
N TYR A 222 -10.48 0.95 -5.85
CA TYR A 222 -10.16 1.30 -7.24
C TYR A 222 -11.37 1.87 -7.96
N LEU A 223 -12.53 1.26 -7.73
CA LEU A 223 -13.83 1.70 -8.22
C LEU A 223 -14.71 2.01 -7.01
N GLY A 224 -15.57 3.00 -7.14
CA GLY A 224 -16.54 3.29 -6.09
C GLY A 224 -17.71 4.11 -6.59
N VAL A 225 -18.83 4.00 -5.89
CA VAL A 225 -19.99 4.86 -6.09
C VAL A 225 -20.39 5.42 -4.75
N ARG A 226 -20.67 6.72 -4.70
CA ARG A 226 -21.22 7.38 -3.53
C ARG A 226 -22.65 7.79 -3.83
N PHE A 227 -23.57 7.30 -3.03
CA PHE A 227 -24.96 7.73 -3.06
C PHE A 227 -25.18 8.75 -1.93
N VAL A 228 -25.84 9.85 -2.25
CA VAL A 228 -26.26 10.86 -1.29
C VAL A 228 -27.79 10.82 -1.21
N VAL A 229 -28.32 10.61 0.00
CA VAL A 229 -29.76 10.49 0.26
C VAL A 229 -30.23 11.67 1.10
N ASN A 230 -31.51 12.02 0.98
CA ASN A 230 -32.09 13.16 1.70
C ASN A 230 -32.23 12.90 3.21
N GLN A 231 -32.52 11.66 3.60
CA GLN A 231 -32.82 11.31 4.98
C GLN A 231 -32.15 9.98 5.40
N PRO A 232 -31.81 9.78 6.69
CA PRO A 232 -31.19 8.54 7.16
C PRO A 232 -32.00 7.27 6.86
N GLN A 233 -33.33 7.33 6.96
CA GLN A 233 -34.22 6.20 6.65
C GLN A 233 -34.13 5.74 5.17
N ASP A 234 -33.78 6.65 4.27
CA ASP A 234 -33.65 6.33 2.85
C ASP A 234 -32.41 5.46 2.57
N ILE A 235 -31.43 5.42 3.48
CA ILE A 235 -30.29 4.51 3.37
C ILE A 235 -30.75 3.05 3.39
N ALA A 236 -31.71 2.70 4.26
CA ALA A 236 -32.23 1.34 4.33
C ALA A 236 -33.01 0.97 3.05
N ARG A 237 -33.76 1.92 2.49
CA ARG A 237 -34.47 1.75 1.21
C ARG A 237 -33.49 1.58 0.05
N LEU A 238 -32.43 2.38 0.00
CA LEU A 238 -31.38 2.28 -1.01
C LEU A 238 -30.67 0.92 -0.91
N LEU A 239 -30.26 0.49 0.28
CA LEU A 239 -29.64 -0.81 0.48
C LEU A 239 -30.55 -1.94 0.00
N ARG A 240 -31.85 -1.85 0.29
CA ARG A 240 -32.84 -2.82 -0.20
C ARG A 240 -32.90 -2.85 -1.73
N ILE A 241 -32.97 -1.68 -2.39
CA ILE A 241 -32.93 -1.57 -3.86
C ILE A 241 -31.67 -2.24 -4.43
N LEU A 242 -30.50 -1.95 -3.84
CA LEU A 242 -29.22 -2.49 -4.32
C LEU A 242 -29.09 -4.01 -4.08
N ILE A 243 -29.68 -4.54 -3.02
CA ILE A 243 -29.70 -5.99 -2.74
C ILE A 243 -30.70 -6.71 -3.66
N GLU A 244 -31.93 -6.19 -3.80
CA GLU A 244 -32.96 -6.77 -4.67
C GLU A 244 -32.55 -6.77 -6.16
N SER A 245 -31.62 -5.89 -6.54
CA SER A 245 -31.06 -5.81 -7.90
C SER A 245 -29.73 -6.57 -8.07
N ASP A 246 -29.32 -7.34 -7.06
CA ASP A 246 -28.06 -8.09 -7.01
C ASP A 246 -26.80 -7.23 -7.25
N ILE A 247 -26.87 -5.93 -7.00
CA ILE A 247 -25.70 -5.03 -7.04
C ILE A 247 -24.84 -5.26 -5.80
N ILE A 248 -25.49 -5.37 -4.64
CA ILE A 248 -24.85 -5.81 -3.40
C ILE A 248 -25.30 -7.24 -3.13
N ILE A 249 -24.36 -8.17 -3.18
CA ILE A 249 -24.60 -9.57 -2.83
C ILE A 249 -24.04 -9.77 -1.41
N PRO A 250 -24.87 -9.93 -0.37
CA PRO A 250 -24.39 -9.98 1.02
C PRO A 250 -23.29 -11.03 1.27
N HIS A 251 -23.36 -12.17 0.59
CA HIS A 251 -22.38 -13.26 0.68
C HIS A 251 -20.99 -12.89 0.14
N GLN A 252 -20.88 -11.84 -0.68
CA GLN A 252 -19.62 -11.35 -1.24
C GLN A 252 -19.06 -10.13 -0.48
N VAL A 253 -19.77 -9.64 0.54
CA VAL A 253 -19.35 -8.48 1.32
C VAL A 253 -18.21 -8.85 2.27
N LEU A 254 -17.10 -8.12 2.21
CA LEU A 254 -15.97 -8.30 3.12
C LEU A 254 -16.25 -7.61 4.47
N ASN A 255 -16.48 -8.41 5.51
CA ASN A 255 -16.85 -7.95 6.86
C ASN A 255 -15.87 -6.92 7.46
N LEU A 256 -14.56 -7.11 7.28
CA LEU A 256 -13.53 -6.20 7.84
C LEU A 256 -13.47 -4.82 7.16
N ARG A 257 -14.15 -4.65 6.02
CA ARG A 257 -14.12 -3.42 5.21
C ARG A 257 -15.45 -2.68 5.20
N THR A 258 -16.50 -3.25 5.79
CA THR A 258 -17.80 -2.62 5.92
C THR A 258 -17.90 -1.89 7.25
N ARG A 259 -18.41 -0.66 7.25
CA ARG A 259 -18.62 0.14 8.46
C ARG A 259 -19.98 0.80 8.40
N ASN A 260 -20.74 0.68 9.49
CA ASN A 260 -21.97 1.43 9.65
C ASN A 260 -21.74 2.57 10.65
N SER A 261 -21.80 3.80 10.15
CA SER A 261 -21.80 5.02 10.97
C SER A 261 -23.05 5.88 10.74
N LEU A 262 -24.05 5.37 10.02
CA LEU A 262 -25.20 6.14 9.56
C LEU A 262 -26.54 5.63 10.10
N LEU A 263 -26.66 4.32 10.37
CA LEU A 263 -27.92 3.68 10.77
C LEU A 263 -27.86 3.13 12.20
N ASN A 264 -28.86 3.47 13.02
CA ASN A 264 -29.09 2.82 14.31
C ASN A 264 -29.93 1.54 14.14
N LEU A 265 -29.26 0.43 13.87
CA LEU A 265 -29.91 -0.86 13.61
C LEU A 265 -30.70 -1.38 14.83
N LYS A 266 -30.17 -1.20 16.05
CA LYS A 266 -30.84 -1.65 17.27
C LYS A 266 -32.16 -0.94 17.51
N GLY A 267 -32.21 0.37 17.24
CA GLY A 267 -33.43 1.16 17.35
C GLY A 267 -34.48 0.71 16.33
N ALA A 268 -34.07 0.55 15.07
CA ALA A 268 -34.95 0.11 13.99
C ALA A 268 -35.53 -1.29 14.24
N GLN A 269 -34.71 -2.24 14.71
CA GLN A 269 -35.16 -3.60 15.01
C GLN A 269 -36.21 -3.61 16.11
N ARG A 270 -35.99 -2.89 17.23
CA ARG A 270 -36.97 -2.80 18.32
C ARG A 270 -38.31 -2.23 17.87
N GLN A 271 -38.30 -1.22 16.99
CA GLN A 271 -39.53 -0.64 16.44
C GLN A 271 -40.29 -1.65 15.56
N LEU A 272 -39.55 -2.45 14.79
CA LEU A 272 -40.12 -3.48 13.94
C LEU A 272 -40.73 -4.61 14.78
N ASP A 273 -40.00 -5.08 15.80
CA ASP A 273 -40.46 -6.13 16.72
C ASP A 273 -41.74 -5.68 17.43
N LEU A 274 -41.77 -4.44 17.95
CA LEU A 274 -42.97 -3.86 18.56
C LEU A 274 -44.15 -3.79 17.58
N ALA A 275 -43.90 -3.40 16.33
CA ALA A 275 -44.95 -3.35 15.31
C ALA A 275 -45.49 -4.76 14.98
N TYR A 276 -44.62 -5.77 14.93
CA TYR A 276 -45.04 -7.16 14.76
C TYR A 276 -45.87 -7.67 15.94
N ASP A 277 -45.43 -7.39 17.17
CA ASP A 277 -46.15 -7.76 18.39
C ASP A 277 -47.55 -7.12 18.41
N LEU A 278 -47.67 -5.85 18.03
CA LEU A 278 -48.96 -5.14 17.92
C LEU A 278 -49.87 -5.73 16.83
N LEU A 279 -49.31 -6.15 15.69
CA LEU A 279 -50.07 -6.81 14.62
C LEU A 279 -50.53 -8.22 15.00
N GLN A 280 -49.75 -8.94 15.83
CA GLN A 280 -50.10 -10.29 16.30
C GLN A 280 -51.06 -10.28 17.50
N THR A 281 -51.04 -9.23 18.32
CA THR A 281 -51.91 -9.08 19.50
C THR A 281 -53.27 -8.46 19.20
N GLY A 282 -53.56 -8.14 17.94
CA GLY A 282 -54.88 -7.83 17.36
C GLY A 282 -55.98 -7.42 18.35
N THR A 283 -56.24 -6.11 18.43
CA THR A 283 -57.60 -5.57 18.58
C THR A 283 -58.38 -5.72 17.28
#